data_AF-A0A4P7R0V9-F1
#
_entry.id   AF-A0A4P7R0V9-F1
#
_cell.length_a   1.000
_cell.length_b   1.000
_cell.length_c   1.000
_cell.angle_alpha   90.00
_cell.angle_beta   90.00
_cell.angle_gamma   90.00
#
_symmetry.space_group_name_H-M   'P 1'
#
loop_
_entity.id
_entity.type
_entity.pdbx_description
1 polymer ?
#
loop_
_entity_poly.entity_id
_entity_poly.type
_entity_poly.pdbx_seq_one_letter_code
_entity_poly.pdbx_strand_id
1 'polypeptide(L)'
;MSKPNRTTFIALLVLDNAIRKLQSDGPLKPPEHGVRLALAYLYSITLSKNCDPFDTLWLTLLGRDHQPPNFRVTWAGTQFARICHDIGVPRDINLTAALAKGRATPTQPHRKPEPSTIKPRQSEGPEKPT
;
A
#
# COMPACT_ATOMS: atom_id res chain seq x y z
N MET A 1 1.05 -19.57 15.73
CA MET A 1 0.73 -18.91 14.43
C MET A 1 1.16 -17.46 14.53
N SER A 2 2.23 -17.08 13.82
CA SER A 2 2.81 -15.74 13.91
C SER A 2 2.00 -14.75 13.07
N LYS A 3 1.37 -13.77 13.73
CA LYS A 3 0.71 -12.66 13.04
C LYS A 3 1.76 -11.92 12.18
N PRO A 4 1.44 -11.48 10.96
CA PRO A 4 2.36 -10.66 10.19
C PRO A 4 2.73 -9.42 11.00
N ASN A 5 4.01 -9.03 10.96
CA ASN A 5 4.41 -7.75 11.54
C ASN A 5 3.68 -6.60 10.82
N ARG A 6 3.65 -5.41 11.45
CA ARG A 6 2.89 -4.26 10.94
C ARG A 6 3.27 -3.90 9.49
N THR A 7 4.56 -3.93 9.15
CA THR A 7 5.04 -3.58 7.81
C THR A 7 4.59 -4.60 6.76
N THR A 8 4.69 -5.89 7.07
CA THR A 8 4.18 -6.96 6.21
C THR A 8 2.68 -6.87 6.01
N PHE A 9 1.92 -6.57 7.08
CA PHE A 9 0.49 -6.35 6.95
C PHE A 9 0.16 -5.16 6.03
N ILE A 10 0.86 -4.03 6.18
CA ILE A 10 0.67 -2.86 5.31
C ILE A 10 0.99 -3.18 3.86
N ALA A 11 2.10 -3.89 3.58
CA ALA A 11 2.46 -4.28 2.23
C ALA A 11 1.39 -5.20 1.60
N LEU A 12 0.89 -6.19 2.35
CA LEU A 12 -0.21 -7.05 1.90
C LEU A 12 -1.50 -6.27 1.64
N LEU A 13 -1.80 -5.27 2.48
CA LEU A 13 -2.95 -4.38 2.32
C LEU A 13 -2.86 -3.53 1.04
N VAL A 14 -1.66 -3.03 0.72
CA VAL A 14 -1.42 -2.30 -0.53
C VAL A 14 -1.70 -3.18 -1.75
N LEU A 15 -1.23 -4.45 -1.73
CA LEU A 15 -1.50 -5.38 -2.83
C LEU A 15 -2.98 -5.77 -2.93
N ASP A 16 -3.65 -6.05 -1.82
CA ASP A 16 -5.09 -6.36 -1.84
C ASP A 16 -5.91 -5.19 -2.41
N ASN A 17 -5.56 -3.96 -2.03
CA ASN A 17 -6.17 -2.75 -2.61
C ASN A 17 -5.92 -2.63 -4.11
N ALA A 18 -4.72 -2.93 -4.58
CA ALA A 18 -4.40 -2.91 -6.01
C ALA A 18 -5.21 -3.94 -6.80
N ILE A 19 -5.39 -5.15 -6.26
CA ILE A 19 -6.21 -6.21 -6.88
C ILE A 19 -7.68 -5.80 -6.93
N ARG A 20 -8.19 -5.13 -5.89
CA ARG A 20 -9.57 -4.58 -5.90
C ARG A 20 -9.75 -3.47 -6.92
N LYS A 21 -8.79 -2.55 -7.02
CA LYS A 21 -8.79 -1.51 -8.06
C LYS A 21 -8.75 -2.11 -9.46
N LEU A 22 -8.00 -3.21 -9.65
CA LEU A 22 -8.01 -3.94 -10.92
C LEU A 22 -9.41 -4.41 -11.31
N GLN A 23 -10.24 -4.79 -10.33
CA GLN A 23 -11.63 -5.21 -10.54
C GLN A 23 -12.58 -4.05 -10.86
N SER A 24 -12.42 -2.89 -10.22
CA SER A 24 -13.34 -1.75 -10.38
C SER A 24 -12.93 -0.76 -11.48
N ASP A 25 -11.63 -0.46 -11.55
CA ASP A 25 -11.07 0.66 -12.33
C ASP A 25 -10.23 0.15 -13.52
N GLY A 26 -9.97 -1.16 -13.58
CA GLY A 26 -9.11 -1.79 -14.58
C GLY A 26 -7.62 -1.72 -14.25
N PRO A 27 -6.74 -1.99 -15.23
CA PRO A 27 -5.29 -2.02 -15.02
C PRO A 27 -4.73 -0.75 -14.39
N LEU A 28 -3.75 -0.92 -13.50
CA LEU A 28 -3.03 0.19 -12.88
C LEU A 28 -2.37 1.07 -13.93
N LYS A 29 -2.51 2.39 -13.77
CA LYS A 29 -1.82 3.39 -14.60
C LYS A 29 -0.56 3.86 -13.86
N PRO A 30 0.65 3.60 -14.38
CA PRO A 30 1.87 4.06 -13.74
C PRO A 30 1.90 5.60 -13.59
N PRO A 31 2.56 6.12 -12.53
CA PRO A 31 3.38 5.37 -11.58
C PRO A 31 2.65 4.99 -10.27
N GLU A 32 2.60 3.70 -9.95
CA GLU A 32 2.08 3.16 -8.69
C GLU A 32 3.22 2.72 -7.77
N HIS A 33 4.04 3.69 -7.33
CA HIS A 33 5.25 3.45 -6.53
C HIS A 33 4.99 2.63 -5.25
N GLY A 34 3.84 2.84 -4.61
CA GLY A 34 3.46 2.11 -3.39
C GLY A 34 3.30 0.60 -3.63
N VAL A 35 2.73 0.21 -4.77
CA VAL A 35 2.56 -1.21 -5.14
C VAL A 35 3.91 -1.83 -5.44
N ARG A 36 4.78 -1.15 -6.20
CA ARG A 36 6.10 -1.67 -6.52
C ARG A 36 6.99 -1.80 -5.27
N LEU A 37 6.93 -0.83 -4.36
CA LEU A 37 7.65 -0.89 -3.08
C LEU A 37 7.13 -2.04 -2.20
N ALA A 38 5.82 -2.23 -2.13
CA ALA A 38 5.22 -3.35 -1.37
C ALA A 38 5.69 -4.71 -1.91
N LEU A 39 5.70 -4.90 -3.24
CA LEU A 39 6.22 -6.12 -3.87
C LEU A 39 7.71 -6.34 -3.55
N ALA A 40 8.54 -5.29 -3.70
CA ALA A 40 9.97 -5.38 -3.42
C ALA A 40 10.26 -5.73 -1.94
N TYR A 41 9.53 -5.10 -1.02
CA TYR A 41 9.63 -5.41 0.41
C TYR A 41 9.25 -6.87 0.69
N LEU A 42 8.11 -7.35 0.18
CA LEU A 42 7.66 -8.72 0.40
C LEU A 42 8.64 -9.73 -0.18
N TYR A 43 9.19 -9.46 -1.37
CA TYR A 43 10.24 -10.30 -1.95
C TYR A 43 11.50 -10.36 -1.07
N SER A 44 11.93 -9.21 -0.50
CA SER A 44 13.12 -9.16 0.35
C SER A 44 13.05 -10.07 1.58
N ILE A 45 11.83 -10.28 2.10
CA ILE A 45 11.57 -11.14 3.27
C ILE A 45 11.09 -12.55 2.90
N THR A 46 10.99 -12.86 1.60
CA THR A 46 10.56 -14.18 1.11
C THR A 46 11.67 -15.21 1.28
N LEU A 47 11.28 -16.43 1.70
CA LEU A 47 12.20 -17.54 1.96
C LEU A 47 12.59 -18.28 0.67
N SER A 48 11.68 -18.42 -0.29
CA SER A 48 11.89 -19.22 -1.52
C SER A 48 12.87 -18.58 -2.52
N LYS A 49 13.16 -17.28 -2.39
CA LYS A 49 13.92 -16.45 -3.34
C LYS A 49 13.39 -16.44 -4.78
N ASN A 50 12.22 -17.02 -5.02
CA ASN A 50 11.55 -16.99 -6.32
C ASN A 50 10.89 -15.62 -6.54
N CYS A 51 11.30 -14.89 -7.58
CA CYS A 51 10.72 -13.60 -7.94
C CYS A 51 9.47 -13.72 -8.83
N ASP A 52 9.21 -14.89 -9.44
CA ASP A 52 8.16 -15.07 -10.44
C ASP A 52 6.77 -14.67 -9.95
N PRO A 53 6.31 -15.01 -8.73
CA PRO A 53 4.99 -14.60 -8.26
C PRO A 53 4.85 -13.08 -8.11
N PHE A 54 5.95 -12.40 -7.77
CA PHE A 54 5.99 -10.96 -7.55
C PHE A 54 5.94 -10.19 -8.87
N ASP A 55 6.76 -10.61 -9.84
CA ASP A 55 6.79 -10.01 -11.17
C ASP A 55 5.53 -10.35 -11.97
N THR A 56 5.02 -11.58 -11.85
CA THR A 56 3.74 -11.96 -12.47
C THR A 56 2.60 -11.12 -11.91
N LEU A 57 2.51 -10.96 -10.58
CA LEU A 57 1.48 -10.09 -9.99
C LEU A 57 1.62 -8.64 -10.47
N TRP A 58 2.85 -8.12 -10.57
CA TRP A 58 3.08 -6.78 -11.10
C TRP A 58 2.59 -6.62 -12.53
N LEU A 59 2.94 -7.55 -13.42
CA LEU A 59 2.52 -7.51 -14.83
C LEU A 59 1.00 -7.62 -14.97
N THR A 60 0.36 -8.47 -14.18
CA THR A 60 -1.11 -8.60 -14.17
C THR A 60 -1.81 -7.34 -13.69
N LEU A 61 -1.29 -6.70 -12.63
CA LEU A 61 -1.84 -5.43 -12.15
C LEU A 61 -1.69 -4.32 -13.19
N LEU A 62 -0.63 -4.33 -14.00
CA LEU A 62 -0.44 -3.42 -15.14
C LEU A 62 -1.24 -3.81 -16.40
N GLY A 63 -1.92 -4.98 -16.39
CA GLY A 63 -2.58 -5.52 -17.57
C GLY A 63 -1.63 -5.84 -18.73
N ARG A 64 -0.34 -6.05 -18.42
CA ARG A 64 0.73 -6.41 -19.37
C ARG A 64 1.01 -7.91 -19.39
N ASP A 65 0.19 -8.69 -18.68
CA ASP A 65 0.24 -10.14 -18.72
C ASP A 65 -0.50 -10.68 -19.95
N HIS A 66 -0.28 -11.98 -20.22
CA HIS A 66 -0.95 -12.68 -21.32
C HIS A 66 -2.39 -13.11 -20.98
N GLN A 67 -2.91 -12.73 -19.80
CA GLN A 67 -4.22 -13.19 -19.35
C GLN A 67 -5.37 -12.33 -19.92
N PRO A 68 -6.50 -12.97 -20.26
CA PRO A 68 -7.68 -12.24 -20.71
C PRO A 68 -8.20 -11.32 -19.59
N PRO A 69 -8.76 -10.13 -19.91
CA PRO A 69 -9.17 -9.14 -18.92
C PRO A 69 -10.04 -9.70 -17.79
N ASN A 70 -10.98 -10.57 -18.15
CA ASN A 70 -11.96 -11.19 -17.25
C ASN A 70 -11.31 -12.14 -16.23
N PHE A 71 -10.10 -12.63 -16.52
CA PHE A 71 -9.38 -13.59 -15.68
C PHE A 71 -8.29 -12.93 -14.82
N ARG A 72 -7.89 -11.68 -15.13
CA ARG A 72 -6.77 -11.01 -14.44
C ARG A 72 -6.99 -10.85 -12.95
N VAL A 73 -8.22 -10.57 -12.51
CA VAL A 73 -8.54 -10.44 -11.08
C VAL A 73 -8.31 -11.76 -10.36
N THR A 74 -8.82 -12.85 -10.92
CA THR A 74 -8.61 -14.21 -10.40
C THR A 74 -7.14 -14.56 -10.38
N TRP A 75 -6.43 -14.29 -11.48
CA TRP A 75 -5.00 -14.57 -11.62
C TRP A 75 -4.14 -13.78 -10.62
N ALA A 76 -4.40 -12.47 -10.47
CA ALA A 76 -3.76 -11.64 -9.46
C ALA A 76 -4.05 -12.16 -8.05
N GLY A 77 -5.28 -12.62 -7.80
CA GLY A 77 -5.67 -13.30 -6.57
C GLY A 77 -4.86 -14.57 -6.30
N THR A 78 -4.58 -15.38 -7.31
CA THR A 78 -3.72 -16.57 -7.21
C THR A 78 -2.28 -16.21 -6.86
N GLN A 79 -1.69 -15.24 -7.57
CA GLN A 79 -0.32 -14.80 -7.28
C GLN A 79 -0.20 -14.20 -5.87
N PHE A 80 -1.19 -13.43 -5.43
CA PHE A 80 -1.25 -12.92 -4.06
C PHE A 80 -1.32 -14.05 -3.02
N ALA A 81 -2.10 -15.10 -3.27
CA ALA A 81 -2.13 -16.29 -2.40
C ALA A 81 -0.75 -16.93 -2.29
N ARG A 82 -0.05 -17.05 -3.42
CA ARG A 82 1.28 -17.64 -3.48
C ARG A 82 2.30 -16.79 -2.71
N ILE A 83 2.28 -15.48 -2.88
CA ILE A 83 3.13 -14.55 -2.13
C ILE A 83 2.90 -14.70 -0.62
N CYS A 84 1.64 -14.71 -0.17
CA CYS A 84 1.31 -14.92 1.25
C CYS A 84 1.91 -16.23 1.79
N HIS A 85 1.78 -17.32 1.05
CA HIS A 85 2.39 -18.60 1.40
C HIS A 85 3.92 -18.50 1.49
N ASP A 86 4.57 -17.89 0.49
CA ASP A 86 6.03 -17.84 0.37
C ASP A 86 6.70 -16.93 1.43
N ILE A 87 5.97 -15.96 1.99
CA ILE A 87 6.40 -15.14 3.14
C ILE A 87 5.99 -15.72 4.49
N GLY A 88 5.39 -16.91 4.53
CA GLY A 88 4.95 -17.58 5.75
C GLY A 88 3.71 -16.97 6.42
N VAL A 89 2.90 -16.22 5.68
CA VAL A 89 1.65 -15.61 6.15
C VAL A 89 0.46 -16.43 5.64
N PRO A 90 -0.25 -17.20 6.49
CA PRO A 90 -1.39 -17.99 6.04
C PRO A 90 -2.51 -17.08 5.56
N ARG A 91 -3.04 -17.36 4.37
CA ARG A 91 -4.21 -16.66 3.81
C ARG A 91 -5.50 -17.22 4.40
N ASP A 92 -5.72 -16.98 5.69
CA ASP A 92 -6.89 -17.43 6.41
C ASP A 92 -8.03 -16.39 6.43
N ILE A 93 -9.15 -16.76 7.03
CA ILE A 93 -10.32 -15.88 7.21
C ILE A 93 -9.92 -14.65 8.06
N ASN A 94 -9.01 -14.80 9.02
CA ASN A 94 -8.57 -13.71 9.89
C ASN A 94 -7.78 -12.66 9.12
N LEU A 95 -6.84 -13.06 8.25
CA LEU A 95 -6.10 -12.16 7.39
C LEU A 95 -7.06 -11.45 6.44
N THR A 96 -7.99 -12.19 5.83
CA THR A 96 -8.99 -11.63 4.91
C THR A 96 -9.85 -10.57 5.61
N ALA A 97 -10.32 -10.85 6.82
CA ALA A 97 -11.08 -9.92 7.65
C ALA A 97 -10.21 -8.73 8.12
N ALA A 98 -8.95 -8.95 8.47
CA ALA A 98 -8.03 -7.90 8.88
C ALA A 98 -7.73 -6.93 7.73
N LEU A 99 -7.49 -7.45 6.52
CA LEU A 99 -7.33 -6.63 5.32
C LEU A 99 -8.61 -5.82 5.04
N ALA A 100 -9.80 -6.43 5.21
CA ALA A 100 -11.07 -5.71 5.10
C ALA A 100 -11.22 -4.56 6.09
N LYS A 101 -10.86 -4.77 7.35
CA LYS A 101 -10.84 -3.72 8.38
C LYS A 101 -9.79 -2.63 8.08
N GLY A 102 -8.61 -3.04 7.62
CA GLY A 102 -7.52 -2.13 7.25
C GLY A 102 -7.92 -1.15 6.14
N ARG A 103 -8.77 -1.58 5.20
CA ARG A 103 -9.34 -0.72 4.15
C ARG A 103 -10.35 0.30 4.66
N ALA A 104 -11.17 -0.11 5.63
CA ALA A 104 -12.22 0.74 6.20
C ALA A 104 -11.67 1.83 7.12
N THR A 105 -10.39 1.76 7.49
CA THR A 105 -9.74 2.80 8.30
C THR A 105 -9.37 3.96 7.36
N PRO A 106 -10.00 5.14 7.49
CA PRO A 106 -9.61 6.29 6.68
C PRO A 106 -8.14 6.61 7.01
N THR A 107 -7.30 6.68 5.98
CA THR A 107 -6.02 7.38 6.11
C THR A 107 -6.37 8.78 6.61
N GLN A 108 -6.03 9.10 7.87
CA GLN A 108 -6.21 10.47 8.35
C GLN A 108 -5.51 11.38 7.33
N PRO A 109 -6.23 12.34 6.71
CA PRO A 109 -5.55 13.33 5.89
C PRO A 109 -4.53 13.99 6.82
N HIS A 110 -3.27 14.02 6.41
CA HIS A 110 -2.24 14.83 7.05
C HIS A 110 -2.86 16.19 7.34
N ARG A 111 -3.09 16.50 8.63
CA ARG A 111 -3.39 17.87 9.05
C ARG A 111 -2.24 18.70 8.50
N LYS A 112 -2.51 19.54 7.50
CA LYS A 112 -1.60 20.63 7.15
C LYS A 112 -1.29 21.35 8.46
N PRO A 113 -0.02 21.63 8.82
CA PRO A 113 0.25 22.48 9.96
C PRO A 113 -0.49 23.80 9.72
N GLU A 114 -1.34 24.19 10.68
CA GLU A 114 -2.03 25.49 10.64
C GLU A 114 -0.99 26.59 10.41
N PRO A 115 -1.26 27.57 9.55
CA PRO A 115 -0.38 28.72 9.45
C PRO A 115 -0.40 29.42 10.82
N SER A 116 0.74 29.37 11.51
CA SER A 116 0.95 30.13 12.74
C SER A 116 0.78 31.61 12.38
N THR A 117 -0.34 32.21 12.81
CA THR A 117 -0.53 33.66 12.76
C THR A 117 0.56 34.31 13.60
N ILE A 118 1.60 34.78 12.95
CA ILE A 118 2.63 35.64 13.54
C ILE A 118 1.90 36.93 13.94
N LYS A 119 1.65 37.11 15.24
CA LYS A 119 1.26 38.42 15.77
C LYS A 119 2.44 39.38 15.59
N PRO A 120 2.28 40.55 14.96
CA PRO A 120 3.34 41.54 14.94
C PRO A 120 3.57 42.06 16.36
N ARG A 121 4.80 41.89 16.82
CA ARG A 121 5.35 42.46 18.05
C ARG A 121 5.40 43.97 17.85
N GLN A 122 4.60 44.74 18.60
CA GLN A 122 4.75 46.19 18.63
C GLN A 122 6.15 46.52 19.17
N SER A 123 6.93 47.18 18.33
CA SER A 123 8.22 47.77 18.67
C SER A 123 7.94 49.05 19.44
N GLU A 124 7.98 48.99 20.77
CA GLU A 124 8.06 50.21 21.58
C GLU A 124 9.50 50.65 21.75
N GLY A 125 9.77 51.87 21.29
CA GLY A 125 10.88 52.70 21.72
C GLY A 125 11.49 53.51 20.57
N PRO A 126 12.16 54.63 20.85
CA PRO A 126 12.16 55.49 22.05
C PRO A 126 11.85 56.96 21.69
N GLU A 127 11.72 57.85 22.68
CA GLU A 127 12.35 59.19 22.74
C GLU A 127 11.71 60.10 23.81
N LYS A 128 12.50 60.39 24.85
CA LYS A 128 12.59 61.74 25.48
C LYS A 128 13.21 62.70 24.44
N PRO A 129 13.21 64.05 24.56
CA PRO A 129 12.87 64.91 25.72
C PRO A 129 12.03 66.17 25.35
N THR A 130 11.48 66.90 26.33
CA THR A 130 11.76 68.34 26.59
C THR A 130 11.25 68.70 27.98
#